data_AF-A0A8C6ZC72-F1
#
_entry.id   AF-A0A8C6ZC72-F1
#
_cell.length_a   1.000
_cell.length_b   1.000
_cell.length_c   1.000
_cell.angle_alpha   90.00
_cell.angle_beta   90.00
_cell.angle_gamma   90.00
#
_symmetry.space_group_name_H-M   'P 1'
#
loop_
_entity.id
_entity.type
_entity.pdbx_description
1 polymer ?
#
loop_
_entity_poly.entity_id
_entity_poly.type
_entity_poly.pdbx_seq_one_letter_code
_entity_poly.pdbx_strand_id
1 'polypeptide(L)' 'IEKSYPSDLPSASVIICFYNEALSALLRTVHSVLDRTPAYLLHEVILVDDNSELGTRPF' A
#
# COMPACT_ATOMS: atom_id res chain seq x y z
N ILE A 1 17.21 13.76 18.04
CA ILE A 1 15.97 14.49 18.41
C ILE A 1 14.85 13.47 18.31
N GLU A 2 14.29 13.08 19.44
CA GLU A 2 13.16 12.15 19.47
C GLU A 2 11.89 12.93 19.11
N LYS A 3 11.15 12.45 18.11
CA LYS A 3 9.89 13.09 17.68
C LYS A 3 8.73 12.43 18.43
N SER A 4 7.99 13.22 19.20
CA SER A 4 6.75 12.79 19.84
C SER A 4 5.57 13.18 18.96
N TYR A 5 4.66 12.22 18.74
CA TYR A 5 3.43 12.40 17.97
C TYR A 5 2.22 12.09 18.87
N PRO A 6 1.06 12.73 18.67
CA PRO A 6 -0.16 12.38 19.37
C PRO A 6 -0.55 10.91 19.14
N SER A 7 -1.11 10.26 20.16
CA SER A 7 -1.64 8.89 20.02
C SER A 7 -2.93 8.84 19.20
N ASP A 8 -3.75 9.90 19.28
CA ASP A 8 -5.06 10.00 18.64
C ASP A 8 -4.96 10.62 17.25
N LEU A 9 -4.22 9.97 16.35
CA LEU A 9 -4.24 10.32 14.95
C LEU A 9 -5.44 9.66 14.26
N PRO A 10 -6.07 10.35 13.28
CA PRO A 10 -7.13 9.75 12.49
C PRO A 10 -6.59 8.57 11.68
N SER A 11 -7.43 7.55 11.48
CA SER A 11 -7.12 6.47 10.55
C SER A 11 -7.05 6.99 9.11
N ALA A 12 -6.20 6.38 8.29
CA ALA A 12 -6.01 6.73 6.89
C ALA A 12 -6.30 5.53 5.98
N SER A 13 -6.88 5.82 4.81
CA SER A 13 -6.98 4.89 3.69
C SER A 13 -5.78 5.09 2.76
N VAL A 14 -5.08 4.01 2.41
CA VAL A 14 -3.93 4.06 1.51
C VAL A 14 -4.36 3.62 0.12
N ILE A 15 -4.31 4.53 -0.85
CA ILE A 15 -4.68 4.26 -2.25
C ILE A 15 -3.40 4.10 -3.06
N ILE A 16 -3.24 2.96 -3.73
CA ILE A 16 -2.10 2.64 -4.58
C ILE A 16 -2.63 2.43 -6.00
N CYS A 17 -2.36 3.40 -6.88
CA CYS A 17 -2.62 3.26 -8.31
C CYS A 17 -1.43 2.59 -8.98
N PHE A 18 -1.68 1.54 -9.77
CA PHE A 18 -0.64 0.82 -10.49
C PHE A 18 -1.04 0.61 -11.96
N TYR A 19 -0.03 0.58 -12.83
CA TYR A 19 -0.16 0.25 -14.25
C TYR A 19 1.04 -0.58 -14.68
N ASN A 20 0.80 -1.82 -15.14
CA ASN A 20 1.84 -2.76 -15.58
C ASN A 20 2.99 -2.95 -14.57
N GLU A 21 2.71 -2.80 -13.27
CA GLU A 21 3.73 -2.93 -12.23
C GLU A 21 4.06 -4.39 -11.96
N ALA A 22 5.35 -4.68 -11.70
CA ALA A 22 5.75 -6.03 -11.34
C ALA A 22 5.07 -6.47 -10.04
N LEU A 23 4.38 -7.62 -10.05
CA LEU A 23 3.65 -8.14 -8.88
C LEU A 23 4.50 -8.18 -7.60
N SER A 24 5.79 -8.50 -7.70
CA SER A 24 6.71 -8.53 -6.54
C SER A 24 6.97 -7.14 -5.96
N ALA A 25 6.98 -6.09 -6.79
CA ALA A 25 7.11 -4.72 -6.34
C ALA A 25 5.81 -4.23 -5.68
N LEU A 26 4.67 -4.45 -6.33
CA LEU A 26 3.35 -4.10 -5.78
C LEU A 26 3.11 -4.76 -4.41
N LEU A 27 3.36 -6.07 -4.30
CA LEU A 27 3.24 -6.81 -3.04
C LEU A 27 4.20 -6.27 -1.99
N ARG A 28 5.46 -5.98 -2.35
CA ARG A 28 6.42 -5.39 -1.41
C ARG A 28 5.92 -4.05 -0.86
N THR A 29 5.28 -3.23 -1.68
CA THR A 29 4.67 -1.97 -1.25
C THR A 29 3.52 -2.22 -0.28
N VAL A 30 2.59 -3.12 -0.61
CA VAL A 30 1.47 -3.49 0.27
C VAL A 30 1.96 -4.04 1.61
N HIS A 31 2.88 -5.01 1.60
CA HIS A 31 3.51 -5.56 2.80
C HIS A 31 4.16 -4.47 3.64
N SER A 32 4.86 -3.56 2.99
CA SER A 32 5.52 -2.45 3.69
C SER A 32 4.53 -1.49 4.36
N VAL A 33 3.33 -1.31 3.81
CA VAL A 33 2.27 -0.50 4.43
C VAL A 33 1.71 -1.22 5.66
N LEU A 34 1.46 -2.52 5.54
CA LEU A 34 0.92 -3.34 6.63
C LEU A 34 1.90 -3.47 7.81
N ASP A 35 3.19 -3.69 7.53
CA ASP A 35 4.19 -3.95 8.58
C ASP A 35 4.64 -2.67 9.30
N ARG A 36 4.59 -1.51 8.63
CA ARG A 36 5.12 -0.25 9.17
C ARG A 36 4.05 0.70 9.69
N THR A 37 2.78 0.43 9.43
CA THR A 37 1.68 1.25 9.92
C THR A 37 1.06 0.59 11.14
N PRO A 38 0.95 1.31 12.28
CA PRO A 38 0.18 0.81 13.41
C PRO A 38 -1.25 0.47 13.01
N ALA A 39 -1.76 -0.69 13.43
CA ALA A 39 -3.06 -1.22 12.99
C ALA A 39 -4.24 -0.27 13.23
N TYR A 40 -4.19 0.59 14.25
CA TYR A 40 -5.24 1.56 14.55
C TYR A 40 -5.25 2.77 13.59
N LEU A 41 -4.18 2.98 12.82
CA LEU A 41 -4.05 4.08 11.86
C LEU A 41 -4.38 3.66 10.44
N LEU A 42 -4.41 2.36 10.12
CA LEU A 42 -4.69 1.88 8.78
C LEU A 42 -6.16 1.46 8.69
N HIS A 43 -6.96 2.20 7.93
CA HIS A 43 -8.35 1.85 7.70
C HIS A 43 -8.47 0.76 6.63
N GLU A 44 -7.84 0.99 5.48
CA GLU A 44 -7.90 0.11 4.31
C GLU A 44 -6.73 0.39 3.36
N VAL A 45 -6.44 -0.58 2.48
CA VAL A 45 -5.53 -0.42 1.35
C VAL A 45 -6.33 -0.68 0.08
N ILE A 46 -6.45 0.34 -0.77
CA ILE A 46 -7.19 0.28 -2.03
C ILE A 46 -6.16 0.20 -3.16
N LEU A 47 -6.18 -0.90 -3.92
CA LEU A 47 -5.39 -1.06 -5.12
C LEU A 47 -6.24 -0.66 -6.32
N VAL A 48 -5.79 0.37 -7.05
CA VAL A 48 -6.46 0.87 -8.25
C VAL A 48 -5.64 0.46 -9.46
N ASP A 49 -6.20 -0.42 -10.29
CA ASP A 49 -5.61 -0.81 -11.56
C ASP A 49 -5.99 0.21 -12.64
N ASP A 50 -5.00 0.93 -13.18
CA ASP A 50 -5.20 1.90 -14.26
C ASP A 50 -5.14 1.22 -15.63
N ASN A 51 -5.97 0.18 -15.82
CA ASN A 51 -6.08 -0.61 -17.05
C ASN A 51 -4.78 -1.32 -17.47
N SER A 52 -4.11 -1.99 -16.52
CA SER A 52 -2.94 -2.83 -16.82
C SER A 52 -3.26 -3.89 -17.86
N GLU A 53 -2.28 -4.18 -18.70
CA GLU A 53 -2.36 -5.29 -19.65
C GLU A 53 -2.23 -6.60 -18.87
N LEU A 54 -3.35 -7.30 -18.68
CA LEU A 54 -3.38 -8.69 -18.22
C LEU A 54 -2.87 -9.61 -19.35
N GLY A 55 -1.61 -9.40 -19.75
CA GLY A 55 -1.00 -9.96 -20.95
C GLY A 55 0.25 -10.75 -20.62
N THR A 56 0.05 -12.03 -20.30
CA THR A 56 1.03 -13.14 -20.37
C THR A 56 2.37 -12.92 -19.68
N ARG A 57 2.51 -13.40 -18.45
CA ARG A 57 3.79 -14.03 -18.07
C ARG A 57 3.84 -15.39 -18.77
N PRO A 58 4.76 -15.64 -19.72
CA PRO A 58 4.94 -16.98 -20.27
C PRO A 58 5.75 -17.89 -19.34
N PHE A 59 5.94 -17.52 -18.06
CA PHE A 59 6.62 -18.31 -17.02
C PHE A 59 6.04 -18.01 -15.64
#